data_AF-C5F117-F1
#
_entry.id   AF-C5F117-F1
#
_cell.length_a   1.000
_cell.length_b   1.000
_cell.length_c   1.000
_cell.angle_alpha   90.00
_cell.angle_beta   90.00
_cell.angle_gamma   90.00
#
_symmetry.space_group_name_H-M   'P 1'
#
loop_
_entity.id
_entity.type
_entity.pdbx_description
1 polymer ?
#
loop_
_entity_poly.entity_id
_entity_poly.type
_entity_poly.pdbx_seq_one_letter_code
_entity_poly.pdbx_strand_id
1 'polypeptide(L)'
;MDEKSYQAFMKIFNELELEIEVCKSGSPRLDYKIQTKKMHQSLIEQYLFIPRLMKAEELKGAISFLLQKGKKVIFRPHPALKNYTKYMKNGNPYNMLEEFRNNPNFSFDFSSTLSYELLVESIVVTDNSSVSYSTPLSVCKPVILYAFPKKEFDLRKKNFGVSFFNPILHRVALDLEGFKQEVLKLEEDLKNSGNQILEELRQYRNSQVYNLGYSSKWLANFLEKLLKKD
;
A
#
# COMPACT_ATOMS: atom_id res chain seq x y z
N MET A 1 -10.42 -6.38 7.39
CA MET A 1 -9.21 -7.16 7.74
C MET A 1 -9.27 -8.46 6.96
N ASP A 2 -8.14 -8.96 6.44
CA ASP A 2 -8.08 -10.29 5.81
C ASP A 2 -7.70 -11.39 6.83
N GLU A 3 -8.01 -12.64 6.51
CA GLU A 3 -7.79 -13.81 7.37
C GLU A 3 -6.32 -13.92 7.84
N LYS A 4 -5.34 -13.75 6.94
CA LYS A 4 -3.93 -13.83 7.32
C LYS A 4 -3.53 -12.76 8.34
N SER A 5 -4.04 -11.54 8.16
CA SER A 5 -3.83 -10.45 9.13
C SER A 5 -4.50 -10.78 10.47
N TYR A 6 -5.71 -11.36 10.48
CA TYR A 6 -6.38 -11.79 11.71
C TYR A 6 -5.56 -12.85 12.45
N GLN A 7 -5.10 -13.89 11.75
CA GLN A 7 -4.27 -14.94 12.35
C GLN A 7 -2.97 -14.38 12.95
N ALA A 8 -2.38 -13.37 12.29
CA ALA A 8 -1.22 -12.67 12.81
C ALA A 8 -1.52 -11.93 14.12
N PHE A 9 -2.63 -11.19 14.19
CA PHE A 9 -3.05 -10.50 15.41
C PHE A 9 -3.34 -11.48 16.54
N MET A 10 -4.10 -12.55 16.28
CA MET A 10 -4.41 -13.55 17.31
C MET A 10 -3.16 -14.21 17.87
N LYS A 11 -2.18 -14.51 17.02
CA LYS A 11 -0.90 -15.06 17.48
C LYS A 11 -0.18 -14.09 18.44
N ILE A 12 -0.16 -12.81 18.12
CA ILE A 12 0.41 -11.76 19.00
C ILE A 12 -0.36 -11.70 20.32
N PHE A 13 -1.69 -11.67 20.27
CA PHE A 13 -2.51 -11.57 21.48
C PHE A 13 -2.37 -12.80 22.38
N ASN A 14 -2.32 -13.99 21.79
CA ASN A 14 -2.08 -15.22 22.53
C ASN A 14 -0.68 -15.24 23.17
N GLU A 15 0.37 -14.83 22.45
CA GLU A 15 1.74 -14.75 22.98
C GLU A 15 1.90 -13.70 24.09
N LEU A 16 1.04 -12.67 24.11
CA LEU A 16 1.03 -11.62 25.14
C LEU A 16 -0.02 -11.85 26.23
N GLU A 17 -0.70 -12.99 26.23
CA GLU A 17 -1.78 -13.33 27.18
C GLU A 17 -2.88 -12.26 27.25
N LEU A 18 -3.19 -11.63 26.11
CA LEU A 18 -4.20 -10.59 26.02
C LEU A 18 -5.59 -11.19 25.73
N GLU A 19 -6.53 -10.97 26.63
CA GLU A 19 -7.95 -11.29 26.41
C GLU A 19 -8.60 -10.25 25.49
N ILE A 20 -8.42 -10.42 24.18
CA ILE A 20 -8.96 -9.52 23.16
C ILE A 20 -9.85 -10.29 22.18
N GLU A 21 -11.09 -9.82 21.99
CA GLU A 21 -11.93 -10.25 20.89
C GLU A 21 -11.67 -9.37 19.66
N VAL A 22 -11.26 -9.98 18.55
CA VAL A 22 -11.05 -9.24 17.30
C VAL A 22 -12.31 -9.29 16.44
N CYS A 23 -12.87 -8.11 16.21
CA CYS A 23 -14.02 -7.90 15.36
C CYS A 23 -13.67 -8.14 13.88
N LYS A 24 -14.18 -9.25 13.31
CA LYS A 24 -13.98 -9.64 11.90
C LYS A 24 -14.90 -8.87 10.93
N SER A 25 -15.03 -7.56 11.10
CA SER A 25 -16.03 -6.75 10.37
C SER A 25 -15.72 -6.48 8.91
N GLY A 26 -14.51 -6.76 8.44
CA GLY A 26 -14.10 -6.36 7.09
C GLY A 26 -13.53 -4.94 7.06
N SER A 27 -13.88 -4.15 6.04
CA SER A 27 -13.52 -2.74 5.96
C SER A 27 -14.58 -1.97 5.16
N PRO A 28 -15.46 -1.17 5.82
CA PRO A 28 -16.42 -0.30 5.15
C PRO A 28 -15.80 0.60 4.07
N ARG A 29 -14.57 1.07 4.32
CA ARG A 29 -13.83 1.90 3.37
C ARG A 29 -13.39 1.13 2.12
N LEU A 30 -13.03 -0.14 2.27
CA LEU A 30 -12.69 -0.99 1.13
C LEU A 30 -13.95 -1.28 0.30
N ASP A 31 -15.07 -1.57 0.95
CA ASP A 31 -16.35 -1.79 0.27
C ASP A 31 -16.77 -0.57 -0.54
N TYR A 32 -16.71 0.62 0.05
CA TYR A 32 -16.98 1.88 -0.64
C TYR A 32 -16.11 2.04 -1.89
N LYS A 33 -14.79 1.86 -1.76
CA LYS A 33 -13.86 1.92 -2.90
C LYS A 33 -14.17 0.91 -4.00
N ILE A 34 -14.72 -0.25 -3.64
CA ILE A 34 -15.06 -1.31 -4.60
C ILE A 34 -16.40 -1.03 -5.28
N GLN A 35 -17.36 -0.44 -4.59
CA GLN A 35 -18.68 -0.14 -5.13
C GLN A 35 -18.68 1.09 -6.04
N THR A 36 -17.85 2.10 -5.74
CA THR A 36 -17.76 3.33 -6.55
C THR A 36 -16.90 3.17 -7.82
N LYS A 37 -16.58 1.94 -8.21
CA LYS A 37 -15.72 1.64 -9.36
C LYS A 37 -16.38 2.11 -10.66
N LYS A 38 -15.66 2.91 -11.43
CA LYS A 38 -15.86 2.99 -12.88
C LYS A 38 -15.04 1.89 -13.55
N MET A 39 -15.57 1.26 -14.61
CA MET A 39 -14.76 0.37 -15.43
C MET A 39 -13.63 1.19 -16.05
N HIS A 40 -12.41 0.98 -15.57
CA HIS A 40 -11.21 1.52 -16.18
C HIS A 40 -10.40 0.36 -16.73
N GLN A 41 -10.05 0.41 -18.01
CA GLN A 41 -8.96 -0.44 -18.50
C GLN A 41 -7.69 -0.03 -17.78
N SER A 42 -7.03 -0.99 -17.14
CA SER A 42 -5.78 -0.80 -16.41
C SER A 42 -4.64 -0.55 -17.41
N LEU A 43 -4.45 0.70 -17.79
CA LEU A 43 -3.21 1.13 -18.42
C LEU A 43 -2.28 1.63 -17.31
N ILE A 44 -1.07 1.07 -17.25
CA ILE A 44 -0.05 1.57 -16.33
C ILE A 44 0.51 2.84 -16.97
N GLU A 45 0.21 3.98 -16.37
CA GLU A 45 0.62 5.29 -16.90
C GLU A 45 1.77 5.89 -16.10
N GLN A 46 1.89 5.52 -14.82
CA GLN A 46 2.84 6.16 -13.91
C GLN A 46 3.29 5.26 -12.75
N TYR A 47 4.31 5.73 -12.05
CA TYR A 47 4.79 5.20 -10.79
C TYR A 47 4.43 6.15 -9.66
N LEU A 48 3.78 5.64 -8.62
CA LEU A 48 3.32 6.45 -7.49
C LEU A 48 4.08 6.06 -6.22
N PHE A 49 4.95 6.95 -5.75
CA PHE A 49 5.70 6.77 -4.51
C PHE A 49 4.91 7.30 -3.33
N ILE A 50 4.63 6.43 -2.36
CA ILE A 50 3.92 6.75 -1.11
C ILE A 50 4.71 6.20 0.09
N PRO A 51 5.89 6.77 0.40
CA PRO A 51 6.70 6.29 1.51
C PRO A 51 6.12 6.74 2.86
N ARG A 52 6.40 5.95 3.91
CA ARG A 52 6.14 6.31 5.30
C ARG A 52 7.44 6.59 6.06
N LEU A 53 8.46 5.77 5.90
CA LEU A 53 9.74 5.80 6.62
C LEU A 53 10.97 5.87 5.70
N MET A 54 10.79 5.78 4.37
CA MET A 54 11.91 5.96 3.44
C MET A 54 12.50 7.37 3.52
N LYS A 55 13.82 7.44 3.41
CA LYS A 55 14.55 8.70 3.35
C LYS A 55 14.59 9.22 1.92
N ALA A 56 14.75 10.53 1.75
CA ALA A 56 14.79 11.16 0.43
C ALA A 56 15.93 10.63 -0.45
N GLU A 57 17.07 10.29 0.15
CA GLU A 57 18.24 9.74 -0.54
C GLU A 57 17.95 8.37 -1.15
N GLU A 58 17.20 7.53 -0.43
CA GLU A 58 16.79 6.18 -0.88
C GLU A 58 15.81 6.27 -2.07
N LEU A 59 14.93 7.28 -2.03
CA LEU A 59 13.94 7.56 -3.08
C LEU A 59 14.57 8.17 -4.32
N LYS A 60 15.55 9.08 -4.15
CA LYS A 60 16.20 9.81 -5.23
C LYS A 60 16.76 8.88 -6.30
N GLY A 61 17.47 7.82 -5.91
CA GLY A 61 18.03 6.85 -6.85
C GLY A 61 16.96 6.13 -7.67
N ALA A 62 15.87 5.71 -7.03
CA ALA A 62 14.76 5.01 -7.67
C ALA A 62 13.97 5.92 -8.62
N ILE A 63 13.69 7.16 -8.19
CA ILE A 63 13.00 8.17 -9.01
C ILE A 63 13.85 8.54 -10.22
N SER A 64 15.15 8.81 -10.00
CA SER A 64 16.07 9.15 -11.09
C SER A 64 16.13 8.05 -12.15
N PHE A 65 16.22 6.78 -11.73
CA PHE A 65 16.20 5.63 -12.64
C PHE A 65 14.94 5.59 -13.52
N LEU A 66 13.76 5.79 -12.92
CA LEU A 66 12.49 5.78 -13.65
C LEU A 66 12.39 6.95 -14.63
N LEU A 67 12.78 8.15 -14.20
CA LEU A 67 12.78 9.34 -15.05
C LEU A 67 13.76 9.21 -16.23
N GLN A 68 14.94 8.63 -16.01
CA GLN A 68 15.91 8.33 -17.09
C GLN A 68 15.35 7.34 -18.13
N LYS A 69 14.42 6.47 -17.72
CA LYS A 69 13.68 5.58 -18.62
C LYS A 69 12.45 6.23 -19.26
N GLY A 70 12.27 7.54 -19.10
CA GLY A 70 11.13 8.29 -19.63
C GLY A 70 9.80 7.95 -18.95
N LYS A 71 9.82 7.36 -17.74
CA LYS A 71 8.61 6.99 -17.01
C LYS A 71 8.07 8.18 -16.23
N LYS A 72 6.75 8.30 -16.16
CA LYS A 72 6.06 9.27 -15.31
C LYS A 72 6.12 8.82 -13.85
N VAL A 73 6.49 9.73 -12.96
CA VAL A 73 6.66 9.51 -11.53
C VAL A 73 5.87 10.57 -10.76
N ILE A 74 5.01 10.10 -9.86
CA ILE A 74 4.28 10.94 -8.91
C ILE A 74 4.83 10.64 -7.52
N PHE A 75 5.35 11.66 -6.85
CA PHE A 75 5.78 11.56 -5.46
C PHE A 75 4.71 12.13 -4.54
N ARG A 76 4.18 11.29 -3.65
CA ARG A 76 3.18 11.67 -2.66
C ARG A 76 3.78 11.57 -1.26
N PRO A 77 4.19 12.69 -0.65
CA PRO A 77 4.65 12.67 0.73
C PRO A 77 3.54 12.24 1.69
N HIS A 78 3.93 11.61 2.80
CA HIS A 78 2.97 11.24 3.85
C HIS A 78 2.19 12.47 4.34
N PRO A 79 0.86 12.44 4.50
CA PRO A 79 0.07 13.62 4.90
C PRO A 79 0.53 14.29 6.20
N ALA A 80 1.02 13.48 7.15
CA ALA A 80 1.58 13.98 8.41
C ALA A 80 2.84 14.86 8.21
N LEU A 81 3.48 14.82 7.03
CA LEU A 81 4.62 15.66 6.71
C LEU A 81 4.28 17.15 6.79
N LYS A 82 3.09 17.56 6.35
CA LYS A 82 2.65 18.97 6.43
C LYS A 82 2.61 19.47 7.87
N ASN A 83 2.24 18.58 8.81
CA ASN A 83 2.28 18.88 10.23
C ASN A 83 3.74 18.85 10.72
N TYR A 84 4.51 17.83 10.34
CA TYR A 84 5.91 17.68 10.71
C TYR A 84 6.75 18.91 10.34
N THR A 85 6.64 19.44 9.12
CA THR A 85 7.38 20.63 8.67
C THR A 85 6.92 21.93 9.34
N LYS A 86 5.66 21.99 9.78
CA LYS A 86 5.14 23.13 10.55
C LYS A 86 5.68 23.14 11.99
N TYR A 87 5.91 21.97 12.59
CA TYR A 87 6.33 21.85 14.00
C TYR A 87 7.84 21.61 14.20
N MET A 88 8.54 21.06 13.20
CA MET A 88 9.99 20.82 13.24
C MET A 88 10.76 21.93 12.53
N LYS A 89 11.75 22.51 13.22
CA LYS A 89 12.66 23.54 12.67
C LYS A 89 13.59 23.02 11.54
N ASN A 90 13.58 21.72 11.27
CA ASN A 90 14.53 21.05 10.36
C ASN A 90 14.08 21.01 8.88
N GLY A 91 13.02 21.73 8.51
CA GLY A 91 12.56 21.83 7.13
C GLY A 91 11.87 20.56 6.59
N ASN A 92 11.63 20.54 5.27
CA ASN A 92 11.02 19.41 4.59
C ASN A 92 12.06 18.30 4.34
N PRO A 93 11.89 17.09 4.91
CA PRO A 93 12.85 15.99 4.78
C PRO A 93 12.96 15.44 3.36
N TYR A 94 12.05 15.83 2.45
CA TYR A 94 12.09 15.47 1.03
C TYR A 94 12.55 16.61 0.12
N ASN A 95 13.14 17.68 0.67
CA ASN A 95 13.67 18.80 -0.12
C ASN A 95 14.62 18.36 -1.24
N MET A 96 15.37 17.27 -1.05
CA MET A 96 16.25 16.75 -2.08
C MET A 96 15.51 16.35 -3.37
N LEU A 97 14.23 15.95 -3.26
CA LEU A 97 13.43 15.56 -4.42
C LEU A 97 12.95 16.77 -5.25
N GLU A 98 13.13 17.99 -4.75
CA GLU A 98 12.79 19.22 -5.48
C GLU A 98 13.63 19.42 -6.74
N GLU A 99 14.80 18.78 -6.84
CA GLU A 99 15.62 18.79 -8.07
C GLU A 99 14.87 18.23 -9.28
N PHE A 100 13.89 17.35 -9.06
CA PHE A 100 13.08 16.76 -10.11
C PHE A 100 11.90 17.63 -10.53
N ARG A 101 11.62 18.74 -9.84
CA ARG A 101 10.43 19.59 -10.08
C ARG A 101 10.33 20.09 -11.53
N ASN A 102 11.46 20.31 -12.19
CA ASN A 102 11.49 20.79 -13.58
C ASN A 102 11.44 19.66 -14.62
N ASN A 103 11.43 18.39 -14.20
CA ASN A 103 11.28 17.26 -15.12
C ASN A 103 9.79 17.10 -15.48
N PRO A 104 9.40 17.11 -16.77
CA PRO A 104 7.99 17.02 -17.18
C PRO A 104 7.32 15.69 -16.81
N ASN A 105 8.11 14.65 -16.54
CA ASN A 105 7.63 13.35 -16.11
C ASN A 105 7.58 13.22 -14.58
N PHE A 106 7.88 14.26 -13.81
CA PHE A 106 7.83 14.23 -12.35
C PHE A 106 6.79 15.21 -11.81
N SER A 107 6.02 14.79 -10.80
CA SER A 107 5.14 15.69 -10.07
C SER A 107 5.00 15.33 -8.60
N PHE A 108 4.68 16.34 -7.79
CA PHE A 108 4.27 16.14 -6.40
C PHE A 108 2.75 16.04 -6.32
N ASP A 109 2.26 15.06 -5.55
CA ASP A 109 0.84 14.96 -5.19
C ASP A 109 0.65 15.31 -3.71
N PHE A 110 0.00 16.44 -3.45
CA PHE A 110 -0.33 16.94 -2.10
C PHE A 110 -1.82 16.83 -1.77
N SER A 111 -2.60 16.11 -2.57
CA SER A 111 -4.04 15.95 -2.33
C SER A 111 -4.30 15.26 -0.98
N SER A 112 -5.44 15.54 -0.35
CA SER A 112 -5.77 14.96 0.97
C SER A 112 -6.18 13.48 0.90
N THR A 113 -6.61 13.01 -0.28
CA THR A 113 -7.11 11.66 -0.51
C THR A 113 -6.44 11.01 -1.71
N LEU A 114 -6.34 9.68 -1.70
CA LEU A 114 -5.93 8.89 -2.86
C LEU A 114 -7.19 8.50 -3.64
N SER A 115 -7.28 8.94 -4.89
CA SER A 115 -8.36 8.54 -5.79
C SER A 115 -8.18 7.09 -6.24
N TYR A 116 -9.28 6.47 -6.66
CA TYR A 116 -9.26 5.09 -7.16
C TYR A 116 -8.52 5.03 -8.51
N GLU A 117 -8.79 5.99 -9.39
CA GLU A 117 -8.20 6.13 -10.72
C GLU A 117 -6.68 6.22 -10.64
N LEU A 118 -6.16 7.08 -9.77
CA LEU A 118 -4.73 7.23 -9.53
C LEU A 118 -4.08 5.89 -9.14
N LEU A 119 -4.73 5.10 -8.29
CA LEU A 119 -4.22 3.77 -7.90
C LEU A 119 -4.29 2.75 -9.05
N VAL A 120 -5.34 2.79 -9.87
CA VAL A 120 -5.50 1.92 -11.04
C VAL A 120 -4.45 2.22 -12.12
N GLU A 121 -4.11 3.48 -12.33
CA GLU A 121 -3.13 3.91 -13.33
C GLU A 121 -1.68 3.75 -12.87
N SER A 122 -1.44 3.59 -11.56
CA SER A 122 -0.08 3.65 -11.00
C SER A 122 0.46 2.31 -10.52
N ILE A 123 1.69 1.95 -10.88
CA ILE A 123 2.45 1.00 -10.05
C ILE A 123 2.80 1.75 -8.75
N VAL A 124 2.26 1.29 -7.63
CA VAL A 124 2.47 1.93 -6.33
C VAL A 124 3.74 1.38 -5.69
N VAL A 125 4.63 2.29 -5.28
CA VAL A 125 5.87 2.02 -4.55
C VAL A 125 5.71 2.56 -3.13
N THR A 126 5.85 1.71 -2.14
CA THR A 126 5.66 2.06 -0.72
C THR A 126 6.55 1.19 0.17
N ASP A 127 6.48 1.39 1.48
CA ASP A 127 7.23 0.68 2.51
C ASP A 127 6.24 0.09 3.54
N ASN A 128 6.42 0.34 4.84
CA ASN A 128 5.57 -0.17 5.92
C ASN A 128 4.28 0.65 6.14
N SER A 129 3.69 1.13 5.06
CA SER A 129 2.44 1.90 5.09
C SER A 129 1.23 0.98 4.94
N SER A 130 0.09 1.35 5.53
CA SER A 130 -1.18 0.63 5.33
C SER A 130 -1.67 0.66 3.88
N VAL A 131 -1.12 1.57 3.05
CA VAL A 131 -1.39 1.58 1.60
C VAL A 131 -0.84 0.35 0.90
N SER A 132 0.18 -0.32 1.47
CA SER A 132 0.74 -1.56 0.91
C SER A 132 -0.30 -2.67 0.79
N TYR A 133 -1.20 -2.80 1.76
CA TYR A 133 -2.29 -3.78 1.73
C TYR A 133 -3.57 -3.22 1.12
N SER A 134 -3.93 -1.98 1.44
CA SER A 134 -5.22 -1.43 0.99
C SER A 134 -5.26 -1.16 -0.52
N THR A 135 -4.13 -0.83 -1.15
CA THR A 135 -4.05 -0.66 -2.61
C THR A 135 -4.34 -1.97 -3.35
N PRO A 136 -3.59 -3.07 -3.18
CA PRO A 136 -3.81 -4.30 -3.94
C PRO A 136 -5.19 -4.90 -3.68
N LEU A 137 -5.75 -4.76 -2.48
CA LEU A 137 -7.13 -5.19 -2.20
C LEU A 137 -8.19 -4.29 -2.87
N SER A 138 -7.92 -3.01 -3.07
CA SER A 138 -8.88 -2.09 -3.70
C SER A 138 -8.89 -2.19 -5.23
N VAL A 139 -7.71 -2.09 -5.85
CA VAL A 139 -7.55 -2.03 -7.31
C VAL A 139 -7.14 -3.35 -7.95
N CYS A 140 -6.87 -4.40 -7.16
CA CYS A 140 -6.41 -5.71 -7.65
C CYS A 140 -5.14 -5.61 -8.51
N LYS A 141 -4.16 -4.85 -8.03
CA LYS A 141 -2.82 -4.75 -8.64
C LYS A 141 -1.75 -4.82 -7.55
N PRO A 142 -0.67 -5.62 -7.72
CA PRO A 142 0.40 -5.69 -6.75
C PRO A 142 1.07 -4.33 -6.54
N VAL A 143 1.69 -4.17 -5.38
CA VAL A 143 2.53 -2.99 -5.07
C VAL A 143 3.97 -3.42 -4.85
N ILE A 144 4.90 -2.49 -5.01
CA ILE A 144 6.31 -2.71 -4.70
C ILE A 144 6.56 -2.19 -3.28
N LEU A 145 6.94 -3.12 -2.39
CA LEU A 145 7.54 -2.82 -1.10
C LEU A 145 9.02 -2.50 -1.30
N TYR A 146 9.34 -1.22 -1.42
CA TYR A 146 10.70 -0.73 -1.50
C TYR A 146 11.15 -0.26 -0.12
N ALA A 147 11.86 -1.12 0.61
CA ALA A 147 12.27 -0.83 1.98
C ALA A 147 13.66 -1.41 2.27
N PHE A 148 14.61 -0.50 2.47
CA PHE A 148 15.94 -0.87 2.95
C PHE A 148 15.83 -1.51 4.34
N PRO A 149 16.57 -2.60 4.62
CA PRO A 149 16.57 -3.20 5.94
C PRO A 149 17.07 -2.21 7.00
N LYS A 150 16.20 -1.88 7.96
CA LYS A 150 16.49 -0.96 9.06
C LYS A 150 16.18 -1.61 10.40
N LYS A 151 16.68 -1.01 11.49
CA LYS A 151 16.39 -1.51 12.85
C LYS A 151 14.90 -1.45 13.15
N GLU A 152 14.25 -0.37 12.72
CA GLU A 152 12.83 -0.10 12.97
C GLU A 152 11.91 -0.96 12.11
N PHE A 153 12.38 -1.36 10.92
CA PHE A 153 11.60 -2.16 9.98
C PHE A 153 12.51 -2.92 9.01
N ASP A 154 12.36 -4.25 8.98
CA ASP A 154 13.10 -5.13 8.08
C ASP A 154 12.16 -6.22 7.56
N LEU A 155 11.87 -6.18 6.25
CA LEU A 155 10.96 -7.12 5.58
C LEU A 155 11.42 -8.57 5.64
N ARG A 156 12.71 -8.81 5.91
CA ARG A 156 13.28 -10.16 6.07
C ARG A 156 12.94 -10.76 7.42
N LYS A 157 12.61 -9.93 8.42
CA LYS A 157 12.26 -10.38 9.76
C LYS A 157 10.79 -10.79 9.81
N LYS A 158 10.55 -11.88 10.54
CA LYS A 158 9.21 -12.28 10.95
C LYS A 158 9.00 -11.80 12.38
N ASN A 159 7.92 -11.05 12.61
CA ASN A 159 7.51 -10.69 13.96
C ASN A 159 6.48 -11.72 14.41
N PHE A 160 6.69 -12.36 15.56
CA PHE A 160 5.79 -13.41 16.07
C PHE A 160 5.61 -14.54 15.04
N GLY A 161 6.68 -14.87 14.29
CA GLY A 161 6.66 -15.87 13.21
C GLY A 161 5.83 -15.48 11.97
N VAL A 162 5.35 -14.24 11.87
CA VAL A 162 4.58 -13.72 10.73
C VAL A 162 5.41 -12.73 9.93
N SER A 163 5.42 -12.87 8.60
CA SER A 163 6.02 -11.88 7.71
C SER A 163 5.03 -10.78 7.37
N PHE A 164 5.51 -9.54 7.27
CA PHE A 164 4.74 -8.42 6.70
C PHE A 164 4.47 -8.59 5.21
N PHE A 165 5.26 -9.42 4.52
CA PHE A 165 5.15 -9.60 3.08
C PHE A 165 4.10 -10.67 2.73
N ASN A 166 3.26 -10.36 1.74
CA ASN A 166 2.37 -11.31 1.09
C ASN A 166 2.70 -11.35 -0.42
N PRO A 167 3.16 -12.48 -0.97
CA PRO A 167 3.61 -12.58 -2.37
C PRO A 167 2.53 -12.33 -3.41
N ILE A 168 1.25 -12.48 -3.04
CA ILE A 168 0.13 -12.18 -3.93
C ILE A 168 -0.07 -10.66 -4.01
N LEU A 169 0.08 -9.96 -2.89
CA LEU A 169 -0.19 -8.52 -2.79
C LEU A 169 1.03 -7.67 -3.17
N HIS A 170 2.24 -8.20 -2.97
CA HIS A 170 3.47 -7.42 -2.94
C HIS A 170 4.54 -7.99 -3.87
N ARG A 171 5.39 -7.10 -4.36
CA ARG A 171 6.76 -7.34 -4.83
C ARG A 171 7.73 -6.69 -3.83
N VAL A 172 8.94 -7.21 -3.65
CA VAL A 172 9.86 -6.75 -2.59
C VAL A 172 11.19 -6.33 -3.17
N ALA A 173 11.58 -5.09 -2.89
CA ALA A 173 12.89 -4.52 -3.18
C ALA A 173 13.55 -4.04 -1.89
N LEU A 174 14.71 -4.60 -1.55
CA LEU A 174 15.44 -4.30 -0.31
C LEU A 174 16.58 -3.28 -0.51
N ASP A 175 16.87 -2.94 -1.76
CA ASP A 175 17.86 -1.94 -2.15
C ASP A 175 17.52 -1.40 -3.55
N LEU A 176 18.33 -0.46 -4.04
CA LEU A 176 18.12 0.17 -5.33
C LEU A 176 18.19 -0.83 -6.49
N GLU A 177 19.02 -1.86 -6.42
CA GLU A 177 19.19 -2.78 -7.54
C GLU A 177 18.04 -3.78 -7.62
N GLY A 178 17.59 -4.30 -6.47
CA GLY A 178 16.33 -5.02 -6.35
C GLY A 178 15.15 -4.18 -6.81
N PHE A 179 15.13 -2.88 -6.51
CA PHE A 179 14.08 -1.99 -7.02
C PHE A 179 14.06 -1.91 -8.54
N LYS A 180 15.21 -1.71 -9.18
CA LYS A 180 15.31 -1.65 -10.65
C LYS A 180 14.81 -2.93 -11.31
N GLN A 181 15.08 -4.09 -10.70
CA GLN A 181 14.62 -5.38 -11.22
C GLN A 181 13.12 -5.55 -11.04
N GLU A 182 12.61 -5.37 -9.81
CA GLU A 182 11.20 -5.60 -9.49
C GLU A 182 10.27 -4.63 -10.21
N VAL A 183 10.70 -3.38 -10.42
CA VAL A 183 9.87 -2.38 -11.11
C VAL A 183 9.67 -2.70 -12.58
N LEU A 184 10.73 -3.12 -13.27
CA LEU A 184 10.65 -3.53 -14.68
C LEU A 184 9.87 -4.83 -14.83
N LYS A 185 10.15 -5.80 -13.95
CA LYS A 185 9.46 -7.09 -13.94
C LYS A 185 7.97 -6.93 -13.70
N LEU A 186 7.56 -6.14 -12.71
CA LEU A 186 6.14 -5.91 -12.43
C LEU A 186 5.45 -5.18 -13.59
N GLU A 187 6.12 -4.21 -14.22
CA GLU A 187 5.58 -3.53 -15.40
C GLU A 187 5.35 -4.52 -16.56
N GLU A 188 6.29 -5.43 -16.79
CA GLU A 188 6.19 -6.48 -17.82
C GLU A 188 5.11 -7.53 -17.47
N ASP A 189 5.10 -8.04 -16.25
CA ASP A 189 4.11 -8.97 -15.71
C ASP A 189 2.68 -8.42 -15.92
N LEU A 190 2.47 -7.13 -15.63
CA LEU A 190 1.17 -6.48 -15.79
C LEU A 190 0.77 -6.24 -17.25
N LYS A 191 1.75 -6.06 -18.16
CA LYS A 191 1.48 -5.96 -19.61
C LYS A 191 1.12 -7.31 -20.22
N ASN A 192 1.88 -8.34 -19.86
CA ASN A 192 1.78 -9.66 -20.48
C ASN A 192 0.70 -10.53 -19.82
N SER A 193 0.53 -10.41 -18.50
CA SER A 193 -0.30 -11.28 -17.66
C SER A 193 -1.27 -10.49 -16.75
N GLY A 194 -1.54 -9.22 -17.06
CA GLY A 194 -2.34 -8.34 -16.21
C GLY A 194 -3.73 -8.89 -15.86
N ASN A 195 -4.42 -9.53 -16.81
CA ASN A 195 -5.74 -10.14 -16.55
C ASN A 195 -5.66 -11.31 -15.56
N GLN A 196 -4.62 -12.13 -15.64
CA GLN A 196 -4.41 -13.25 -14.72
C GLN A 196 -4.09 -12.73 -13.31
N ILE A 197 -3.18 -11.76 -13.20
CA ILE A 197 -2.82 -11.13 -11.92
C ILE A 197 -4.05 -10.48 -11.27
N LEU A 198 -4.85 -9.78 -12.08
CA LEU A 198 -6.10 -9.16 -11.63
C LEU A 198 -7.07 -10.20 -11.06
N GLU A 199 -7.24 -11.33 -11.75
CA GLU A 199 -8.14 -12.39 -11.33
C GLU A 199 -7.64 -13.11 -10.07
N GLU A 200 -6.35 -13.42 -9.99
CA GLU A 200 -5.73 -13.99 -8.79
C GLU A 200 -5.95 -13.09 -7.56
N LEU A 201 -5.73 -11.77 -7.71
CA LEU A 201 -5.97 -10.81 -6.65
C LEU A 201 -7.45 -10.65 -6.29
N ARG A 202 -8.36 -10.76 -7.25
CA ARG A 202 -9.81 -10.79 -6.99
C ARG A 202 -10.19 -12.02 -6.17
N GLN A 203 -9.69 -13.19 -6.55
CA GLN A 203 -9.93 -14.44 -5.83
C GLN A 203 -9.34 -14.41 -4.42
N TYR A 204 -8.11 -13.92 -4.28
CA TYR A 204 -7.49 -13.69 -2.96
C TYR A 204 -8.36 -12.77 -2.11
N ARG A 205 -8.75 -11.60 -2.63
CA ARG A 205 -9.57 -10.65 -1.89
C ARG A 205 -10.90 -11.25 -1.47
N ASN A 206 -11.61 -11.90 -2.38
CA ASN A 206 -12.94 -12.45 -2.13
C ASN A 206 -12.91 -13.61 -1.13
N SER A 207 -11.81 -14.38 -1.08
CA SER A 207 -11.66 -15.50 -0.14
C SER A 207 -11.09 -15.08 1.21
N GLN A 208 -10.29 -14.01 1.27
CA GLN A 208 -9.56 -13.65 2.49
C GLN A 208 -10.16 -12.46 3.24
N VAL A 209 -10.84 -11.53 2.58
CA VAL A 209 -11.40 -10.34 3.24
C VAL A 209 -12.76 -10.65 3.84
N TYR A 210 -12.89 -10.53 5.17
CA TYR A 210 -14.17 -10.72 5.84
C TYR A 210 -15.22 -9.72 5.37
N ASN A 211 -16.47 -10.20 5.23
CA ASN A 211 -17.65 -9.39 4.96
C ASN A 211 -17.50 -8.41 3.78
N LEU A 212 -16.71 -8.78 2.76
CA LEU A 212 -16.50 -7.95 1.59
C LEU A 212 -17.83 -7.56 0.93
N GLY A 213 -18.04 -6.27 0.72
CA GLY A 213 -19.28 -5.68 0.20
C GLY A 213 -20.40 -5.49 1.24
N TYR A 214 -20.24 -6.04 2.44
CA TYR A 214 -21.24 -6.02 3.52
C TYR A 214 -20.66 -5.58 4.87
N SER A 215 -19.46 -5.03 4.90
CA SER A 215 -18.71 -4.72 6.13
C SER A 215 -19.50 -3.76 7.03
N SER A 216 -20.09 -2.70 6.45
CA SER A 216 -20.90 -1.72 7.20
C SER A 216 -22.15 -2.36 7.81
N LYS A 217 -22.85 -3.19 7.04
CA LYS A 217 -24.06 -3.91 7.50
C LYS A 217 -23.70 -4.89 8.62
N TRP A 218 -22.61 -5.64 8.45
CA TRP A 218 -22.13 -6.55 9.48
C TRP A 218 -21.78 -5.80 10.77
N LEU A 219 -21.06 -4.68 10.66
CA LEU A 219 -20.66 -3.87 11.82
C LEU A 219 -21.87 -3.28 12.55
N ALA A 220 -22.86 -2.76 11.82
CA ALA A 220 -24.11 -2.27 12.42
C ALA A 220 -24.84 -3.38 13.20
N ASN A 221 -25.01 -4.56 12.58
CA ASN A 221 -25.62 -5.71 13.24
C ASN A 221 -24.84 -6.18 14.47
N PHE A 222 -23.50 -6.12 14.43
CA PHE A 222 -22.65 -6.45 15.56
C PHE A 222 -22.85 -5.47 16.73
N LEU A 223 -22.85 -4.17 16.45
CA LEU A 223 -23.11 -3.13 17.45
C LEU A 223 -24.52 -3.26 18.06
N GLU A 224 -25.55 -3.52 17.24
CA GLU A 224 -26.90 -3.77 17.75
C GLU A 224 -26.95 -4.97 18.71
N LYS A 225 -26.21 -6.05 18.43
CA LYS A 225 -26.13 -7.21 19.32
C LYS A 225 -25.42 -6.89 20.63
N LEU A 226 -24.38 -6.07 20.60
CA LEU A 226 -23.71 -5.61 21.82
C LEU A 226 -24.63 -4.74 22.67
N LEU A 227 -25.42 -3.86 22.04
CA LEU A 227 -26.38 -3.00 22.73
C LEU A 227 -27.61 -3.76 23.27
N LYS A 228 -27.90 -4.96 22.74
CA LYS A 228 -29.00 -5.82 23.21
C LYS A 228 -28.55 -6.87 24.24
N LYS A 229 -27.25 -6.98 24.52
CA LYS A 229 -26.74 -7.78 25.64
C LYS A 229 -26.91 -6.94 26.92
N ASP A 230 -28.15 -6.87 27.39
CA ASP A 230 -28.52 -6.62 28.78
C ASP A 230 -29.23 -7.87 29.31
#